data_AF-A0A6G3QLA1-F1
#
_entry.id   AF-A0A6G3QLA1-F1
#
_cell.length_a   1.000
_cell.length_b   1.000
_cell.length_c   1.000
_cell.angle_alpha   90.00
_cell.angle_beta   90.00
_cell.angle_gamma   90.00
#
_symmetry.space_group_name_H-M   'P 1'
#
loop_
_entity.id
_entity.type
_entity.pdbx_description
1 polymer ?
#
loop_
_entity_poly.entity_id
_entity_poly.type
_entity_poly.pdbx_seq_one_letter_code
_entity_poly.pdbx_strand_id
1 'polypeptide(L)'
;MAITTGKDTLLRLIRAPLLPQAGPVAHLGVDEFAVRRGRKYATILVDMITHRLVDVLTDRAANTFAAWLRDHPEVRVICRNRAGSYRDWACAGAPQARWVADAWQLLHNLAQAVERVIGRHCADLREPLTLRNGQDDASSPASAAFTELDIHGRPRPFGCPHP
;
A
#
# COMPACT_ATOMS: atom_id res chain seq x y z
N MET A 1 -28.17 22.02 -13.24
CA MET A 1 -27.76 22.60 -14.54
C MET A 1 -27.16 21.48 -15.37
N ALA A 2 -27.82 21.04 -16.45
CA ALA A 2 -27.34 19.94 -17.29
C ALA A 2 -26.71 20.53 -18.57
N ILE A 3 -25.53 20.04 -18.95
CA ILE A 3 -24.84 20.47 -20.18
C ILE A 3 -25.08 19.39 -21.24
N THR A 4 -25.85 19.72 -22.28
CA THR A 4 -26.03 18.85 -23.45
C THR A 4 -24.78 18.95 -24.33
N THR A 5 -23.91 17.94 -24.32
CA THR A 5 -22.68 17.91 -25.13
C THR A 5 -22.46 16.53 -25.77
N GLY A 6 -21.85 16.51 -26.94
CA GLY A 6 -21.46 15.27 -27.63
C GLY A 6 -20.23 14.62 -26.99
N LYS A 7 -20.12 13.29 -27.09
CA LYS A 7 -18.99 12.49 -26.57
C LYS A 7 -17.62 13.06 -26.98
N ASP A 8 -17.47 13.40 -28.26
CA ASP A 8 -16.16 13.83 -28.79
C ASP A 8 -15.80 15.25 -28.33
N THR A 9 -16.81 16.12 -28.16
CA THR A 9 -16.64 17.44 -27.55
C THR A 9 -16.21 17.31 -26.10
N LEU A 10 -16.83 16.41 -25.33
CA LEU A 10 -16.44 16.14 -23.95
C LEU A 10 -15.01 15.61 -23.86
N LEU A 11 -14.64 14.63 -24.69
CA LEU A 11 -13.28 14.09 -24.69
C LEU A 11 -12.23 15.13 -25.09
N ARG A 12 -12.55 16.00 -26.04
CA ARG A 12 -11.67 17.12 -26.42
C ARG A 12 -11.48 18.08 -25.25
N LEU A 13 -12.55 18.40 -24.52
CA LEU A 13 -12.47 19.27 -23.34
C LEU A 13 -11.67 18.64 -22.20
N ILE A 14 -11.77 17.32 -21.99
CA ILE A 14 -10.98 16.60 -20.99
C ILE A 14 -9.50 16.56 -21.37
N ARG A 15 -9.18 16.45 -22.66
CA ARG A 15 -7.80 16.35 -23.17
C ARG A 15 -7.13 17.71 -23.44
N ALA A 16 -7.90 18.80 -23.48
CA ALA A 16 -7.40 20.14 -23.79
C ALA A 16 -6.46 20.75 -22.73
N PRO A 17 -6.65 20.53 -21.41
CA PRO A 17 -5.77 21.10 -20.41
C PRO A 17 -4.38 20.48 -20.46
N LEU A 18 -3.35 21.32 -20.48
CA LEU A 18 -2.02 20.89 -20.07
C LEU A 18 -2.05 20.65 -18.57
N LEU A 19 -1.64 19.45 -18.15
CA LEU A 19 -1.44 19.19 -16.73
C LEU A 19 -0.19 19.94 -16.27
N PRO A 20 -0.23 20.62 -15.11
CA PRO A 20 0.97 21.24 -14.56
C PRO A 20 2.01 20.16 -14.31
N GLN A 21 3.27 20.43 -14.66
CA GLN A 21 4.36 19.52 -14.30
C GLN A 21 4.43 19.42 -12.77
N ALA A 22 4.62 18.20 -12.28
CA ALA A 22 4.95 17.99 -10.88
C ALA A 22 6.30 18.66 -10.59
N GLY A 23 6.36 19.38 -9.48
CA GLY A 23 7.64 19.86 -8.94
C GLY A 23 8.47 18.70 -8.37
N PRO A 24 9.59 19.01 -7.70
CA PRO A 24 10.41 17.99 -7.03
C PRO A 24 9.60 17.16 -6.02
N VAL A 25 9.68 15.82 -6.10
CA VAL A 25 8.88 14.91 -5.26
C VAL A 25 9.75 14.16 -4.26
N ALA A 26 9.72 14.59 -2.99
CA ALA A 26 10.50 13.91 -1.93
C ALA A 26 9.83 12.61 -1.44
N HIS A 27 8.50 12.53 -1.48
CA HIS A 27 7.72 11.40 -0.98
C HIS A 27 6.82 10.87 -2.10
N LEU A 28 7.17 9.70 -2.61
CA LEU A 28 6.54 9.11 -3.78
C LEU A 28 5.63 7.94 -3.37
N GLY A 29 4.38 8.01 -3.77
CA GLY A 29 3.43 6.92 -3.71
C GLY A 29 3.45 6.16 -5.03
N VAL A 30 3.50 4.84 -4.95
CA VAL A 30 3.59 3.95 -6.11
C VAL A 30 2.55 2.86 -5.99
N ASP A 31 1.69 2.77 -6.99
CA ASP A 31 0.69 1.71 -7.08
C ASP A 31 0.50 1.21 -8.51
N GLU A 32 -0.04 0.00 -8.65
CA GLU A 32 -0.33 -0.63 -9.93
C GLU A 32 -1.82 -0.65 -10.18
N PHE A 33 -2.24 -0.31 -11.40
CA PHE A 33 -3.64 -0.44 -11.79
C PHE A 33 -3.77 -1.16 -13.13
N ALA A 34 -4.86 -1.90 -13.27
CA ALA A 34 -5.19 -2.58 -14.50
C ALA A 34 -5.88 -1.61 -15.47
N VAL A 35 -5.20 -1.22 -16.54
CA VAL A 35 -5.81 -0.53 -17.68
C VAL A 35 -6.80 -1.48 -18.39
N ARG A 36 -6.41 -2.76 -18.52
CA ARG A 36 -7.27 -3.84 -18.98
C ARG A 36 -7.00 -5.07 -18.12
N ARG A 37 -7.96 -5.44 -17.25
CA ARG A 37 -7.83 -6.56 -16.32
C ARG A 37 -7.27 -7.81 -16.99
N GLY A 38 -6.24 -8.40 -16.38
CA GLY A 38 -5.56 -9.61 -16.85
C GLY A 38 -4.71 -9.45 -18.12
N ARG A 39 -4.56 -8.23 -18.66
CA ARG A 39 -3.80 -7.99 -19.90
C ARG A 39 -2.79 -6.87 -19.80
N LYS A 40 -3.25 -5.68 -19.41
CA LYS A 40 -2.44 -4.46 -19.39
C LYS A 40 -2.52 -3.80 -18.03
N TYR A 41 -1.35 -3.61 -17.44
CA TYR A 41 -1.14 -2.94 -16.17
C TYR A 41 -0.28 -1.71 -16.42
N ALA A 42 -0.45 -0.71 -15.57
CA ALA A 42 0.31 0.52 -15.55
C ALA A 42 0.64 0.85 -14.09
N THR A 43 1.71 1.61 -13.90
CA THR A 43 2.15 2.08 -12.58
C THR A 43 1.79 3.56 -12.45
N ILE A 44 1.10 3.93 -11.37
CA ILE A 44 0.77 5.32 -11.05
C ILE A 44 1.75 5.85 -10.01
N LEU A 45 2.26 7.06 -10.25
CA LEU A 45 3.21 7.75 -9.38
C LEU A 45 2.54 9.01 -8.84
N VAL A 46 2.49 9.13 -7.51
CA VAL A 46 1.75 10.20 -6.83
C VAL A 46 2.66 10.87 -5.81
N ASP A 47 2.62 12.20 -5.72
CA ASP A 47 3.26 12.92 -4.63
C ASP A 47 2.41 12.73 -3.38
N MET A 48 2.98 12.09 -2.36
CA MET A 48 2.28 11.77 -1.12
C MET A 48 1.95 13.00 -0.27
N ILE A 49 2.60 14.14 -0.52
CA ILE A 49 2.36 15.39 0.20
C ILE A 49 1.26 16.20 -0.48
N THR A 50 1.36 16.38 -1.81
CA THR A 50 0.39 17.20 -2.54
C THR A 50 -0.82 16.41 -3.03
N HIS A 51 -0.79 15.08 -2.93
CA HIS A 51 -1.77 14.15 -3.48
C HIS A 51 -2.00 14.33 -4.98
N ARG A 52 -0.98 14.83 -5.69
CA ARG A 52 -1.04 15.04 -7.14
C ARG A 52 -0.37 13.91 -7.88
N LEU A 53 -0.95 13.60 -9.03
CA LEU A 53 -0.31 12.71 -9.99
C LEU A 53 1.01 13.34 -10.45
N VAL A 54 2.07 12.54 -10.36
CA VAL A 54 3.39 12.89 -10.88
C VAL A 54 3.53 12.33 -12.29
N ASP A 55 3.27 11.03 -12.45
CA ASP A 55 3.38 10.35 -13.74
C ASP A 55 2.59 9.03 -13.78
N VAL A 56 2.42 8.47 -14.98
CA VAL A 56 1.87 7.14 -15.21
C VAL A 56 2.80 6.36 -16.14
N LEU A 57 3.46 5.35 -15.60
CA LEU A 57 4.28 4.43 -16.40
C LEU A 57 3.37 3.40 -17.06
N THR A 58 3.55 3.19 -18.37
CA THR A 58 2.63 2.36 -19.17
C THR A 58 2.85 0.84 -19.03
N ASP A 59 3.70 0.44 -18.09
CA ASP A 59 4.02 -0.94 -17.75
C ASP A 59 4.27 -1.10 -16.22
N ARG A 60 4.72 -2.30 -15.83
CA ARG A 60 5.11 -2.66 -14.45
C ARG A 60 6.54 -3.19 -14.36
N ALA A 61 7.36 -2.88 -15.35
CA ALA A 61 8.71 -3.40 -15.44
C ALA A 61 9.64 -2.65 -14.47
N ALA A 62 10.43 -3.39 -13.71
CA ALA A 62 11.40 -2.85 -12.77
C ALA A 62 12.34 -1.83 -13.44
N ASN A 63 12.78 -2.14 -14.66
CA ASN A 63 13.70 -1.29 -15.42
C ASN A 63 13.08 0.06 -15.82
N THR A 64 11.80 0.07 -16.18
CA THR A 64 11.08 1.31 -16.53
C THR A 64 11.00 2.22 -15.32
N PHE A 65 10.61 1.68 -14.16
CA PHE A 65 10.56 2.45 -12.92
C PHE A 65 11.94 2.89 -12.43
N ALA A 66 12.96 2.03 -12.52
CA ALA A 66 14.32 2.39 -12.17
C ALA A 66 14.91 3.48 -13.09
N ALA A 67 14.53 3.50 -14.37
CA ALA A 67 14.90 4.59 -15.28
C ALA A 67 14.27 5.91 -14.85
N TRP A 68 12.97 5.88 -14.54
CA TRP A 68 12.26 7.04 -14.03
C TRP A 68 12.90 7.60 -12.74
N LEU A 69 13.23 6.73 -11.79
CA LEU A 69 13.88 7.14 -10.53
C LEU A 69 15.26 7.79 -10.72
N ARG A 70 16.01 7.43 -11.77
CA ARG A 70 17.31 8.06 -12.06
C ARG A 70 17.18 9.52 -12.45
N ASP A 71 16.06 9.88 -13.07
CA ASP A 71 15.74 11.26 -13.45
C ASP A 71 15.14 12.07 -12.28
N HIS A 72 14.81 11.39 -11.17
CA HIS A 72 14.21 11.96 -9.96
C HIS A 72 15.04 11.68 -8.68
N PRO A 73 16.29 12.18 -8.59
CA PRO A 73 17.16 11.94 -7.44
C PRO A 73 16.65 12.57 -6.13
N GLU A 74 15.71 13.52 -6.20
CA GLU A 74 15.07 14.17 -5.06
C GLU A 74 14.17 13.23 -4.24
N VAL A 75 13.78 12.08 -4.79
CA VAL A 75 12.93 11.08 -4.12
C VAL A 75 13.70 10.47 -2.95
N ARG A 76 13.15 10.64 -1.74
CA ARG A 76 13.75 10.14 -0.48
C ARG A 76 12.94 9.02 0.15
N VAL A 77 11.63 9.01 -0.06
CA VAL A 77 10.73 7.99 0.49
C VAL A 77 9.84 7.47 -0.62
N ILE A 78 9.77 6.16 -0.76
CA ILE A 78 8.89 5.46 -1.70
C ILE A 78 7.91 4.61 -0.89
N CYS A 79 6.66 5.04 -0.85
CA CYS A 79 5.54 4.29 -0.30
C CYS A 79 4.96 3.40 -1.38
N ARG A 80 4.95 2.08 -1.15
CA ARG A 80 4.51 1.12 -2.16
C ARG A 80 3.59 0.04 -1.62
N ASN A 81 2.78 -0.50 -2.52
CA ASN A 81 2.05 -1.74 -2.30
C ASN A 81 3.03 -2.93 -2.15
N ARG A 82 2.73 -3.84 -1.22
CA ARG A 82 3.52 -5.08 -0.98
C ARG A 82 3.07 -6.24 -1.88
N ALA A 83 1.98 -6.10 -2.62
CA ALA A 83 1.51 -7.12 -3.55
C ALA A 83 2.33 -7.09 -4.85
N GLY A 84 2.85 -8.25 -5.28
CA GLY A 84 3.43 -8.43 -6.62
C GLY A 84 4.94 -8.15 -6.76
N SER A 85 5.38 -8.08 -8.03
CA SER A 85 6.76 -8.04 -8.58
C SER A 85 7.66 -6.88 -8.13
N TYR A 86 7.22 -6.09 -7.16
CA TYR A 86 7.90 -4.92 -6.63
C TYR A 86 9.16 -5.22 -5.83
N ARG A 87 9.32 -6.47 -5.36
CA ARG A 87 10.52 -6.89 -4.62
C ARG A 87 11.80 -6.63 -5.43
N ASP A 88 11.72 -6.74 -6.75
CA ASP A 88 12.88 -6.65 -7.65
C ASP A 88 13.23 -5.20 -8.04
N TRP A 89 12.44 -4.21 -7.59
CA TRP A 89 12.66 -2.79 -7.93
C TRP A 89 13.64 -2.12 -6.97
N ALA A 90 13.93 -2.78 -5.84
CA ALA A 90 14.74 -2.23 -4.79
C ALA A 90 16.23 -2.17 -5.20
N CYS A 91 16.89 -1.07 -4.82
CA CYS A 91 18.30 -0.72 -5.01
C CYS A 91 18.73 -0.19 -6.39
N ALA A 92 18.21 -0.68 -7.52
CA ALA A 92 18.78 -0.30 -8.83
C ALA A 92 18.52 1.16 -9.27
N GLY A 93 17.34 1.73 -8.96
CA GLY A 93 16.93 3.05 -9.46
C GLY A 93 17.12 4.22 -8.48
N ALA A 94 16.98 3.97 -7.18
CA ALA A 94 17.10 4.99 -6.13
C ALA A 94 17.69 4.38 -4.85
N PRO A 95 19.01 4.13 -4.80
CA PRO A 95 19.67 3.60 -3.61
C PRO A 95 19.58 4.53 -2.39
N GLN A 96 19.38 5.83 -2.61
CA GLN A 96 19.18 6.84 -1.58
C GLN A 96 17.79 6.79 -0.93
N ALA A 97 16.80 6.18 -1.59
CA ALA A 97 15.41 6.25 -1.15
C ALA A 97 15.06 5.15 -0.14
N ARG A 98 14.34 5.53 0.92
CA ARG A 98 13.76 4.60 1.88
C ARG A 98 12.45 4.02 1.34
N TRP A 99 12.36 2.70 1.30
CA TRP A 99 11.16 2.00 0.88
C TRP A 99 10.28 1.71 2.09
N VAL A 100 9.02 2.15 2.04
CA VAL A 100 8.03 1.93 3.09
C VAL A 100 6.79 1.23 2.52
N ALA A 101 6.14 0.42 3.35
CA ALA A 101 4.90 -0.24 2.98
C ALA A 101 3.72 0.72 3.10
N ASP A 102 2.80 0.64 2.15
CA ASP A 102 1.55 1.40 2.18
C ASP A 102 0.65 0.98 3.36
N ALA A 103 0.26 1.95 4.18
CA ALA A 103 -0.50 1.72 5.40
C ALA A 103 -1.94 1.25 5.13
N TRP A 104 -2.58 1.77 4.07
CA TRP A 104 -3.92 1.36 3.70
C TRP A 104 -3.91 -0.12 3.31
N GLN A 105 -2.94 -0.55 2.51
CA GLN A 105 -2.82 -1.95 2.11
C GLN A 105 -2.56 -2.86 3.31
N LEU A 106 -1.73 -2.43 4.26
CA LEU A 106 -1.48 -3.18 5.49
C LEU A 106 -2.77 -3.36 6.31
N LEU A 107 -3.52 -2.28 6.52
CA LEU A 107 -4.75 -2.30 7.29
C LEU A 107 -5.85 -3.10 6.57
N HIS A 108 -5.98 -2.94 5.26
CA HIS A 108 -6.93 -3.68 4.44
C HIS A 108 -6.67 -5.20 4.48
N ASN A 109 -5.41 -5.59 4.32
CA ASN A 109 -5.02 -7.00 4.38
C ASN A 109 -5.27 -7.59 5.79
N LEU A 110 -5.01 -6.81 6.84
CA LEU A 110 -5.30 -7.21 8.21
C LEU A 110 -6.80 -7.40 8.42
N ALA A 111 -7.62 -6.43 8.02
CA ALA A 111 -9.07 -6.51 8.11
C ALA A 111 -9.61 -7.76 7.39
N GLN A 112 -9.17 -8.01 6.14
CA GLN A 112 -9.55 -9.21 5.39
C GLN A 112 -9.09 -10.52 6.04
N ALA A 113 -7.94 -10.52 6.71
CA ALA A 113 -7.48 -11.71 7.44
C ALA A 113 -8.37 -11.97 8.65
N VAL A 114 -8.68 -10.94 9.43
CA VAL A 114 -9.56 -11.01 10.60
C VAL A 114 -10.96 -11.47 10.18
N GLU A 115 -11.55 -10.87 9.15
CA GLU A 115 -12.87 -11.27 8.62
C GLU A 115 -12.90 -12.75 8.21
N ARG A 116 -11.85 -13.24 7.54
CA ARG A 116 -11.77 -14.66 7.16
C ARG A 116 -11.67 -15.58 8.36
N VAL A 117 -10.90 -15.21 9.38
CA VAL A 117 -10.75 -16.02 10.59
C VAL A 117 -12.05 -16.04 11.39
N ILE A 118 -12.64 -14.87 11.66
CA ILE A 118 -13.91 -14.76 12.38
C ILE A 118 -15.02 -15.48 11.59
N GLY A 119 -15.08 -15.30 10.27
CA GLY A 119 -16.07 -15.98 9.43
C GLY A 119 -15.97 -17.51 9.50
N ARG A 120 -14.75 -18.06 9.58
CA ARG A 120 -14.51 -19.51 9.73
C ARG A 120 -14.88 -20.03 11.12
N HIS A 121 -14.60 -19.25 12.16
CA HIS A 121 -14.85 -19.63 13.55
C HIS A 121 -16.15 -19.04 14.11
N CYS A 122 -17.04 -18.53 13.26
CA CYS A 122 -18.26 -17.85 13.69
C CYS A 122 -19.18 -18.78 14.49
N ALA A 123 -19.17 -20.09 14.21
CA ALA A 123 -19.89 -21.09 14.98
C ALA A 123 -19.24 -21.36 16.35
N ASP A 124 -17.90 -21.41 16.41
CA ASP A 124 -17.12 -21.63 17.64
C ASP A 124 -17.22 -20.40 18.58
N LEU A 125 -17.25 -19.20 18.02
CA LEU A 125 -17.48 -17.94 18.73
C LEU A 125 -18.94 -17.75 19.16
N ARG A 126 -19.84 -18.63 18.70
CA ARG A 126 -21.26 -18.65 19.07
C ARG A 126 -21.53 -19.48 20.31
N GLU A 127 -20.54 -20.17 20.87
CA GLU A 127 -20.66 -20.66 22.24
C GLU A 127 -21.03 -19.48 23.15
N PRO A 128 -22.04 -19.67 24.00
CA PRO A 128 -22.83 -18.54 24.39
C PRO A 128 -22.03 -17.68 25.38
N LEU A 129 -22.13 -16.36 25.21
CA LEU A 129 -21.86 -15.37 26.26
C LEU A 129 -22.80 -15.54 27.49
N THR A 130 -23.33 -16.75 27.71
CA THR A 130 -24.07 -17.12 28.91
C THR A 130 -23.08 -17.36 30.04
N LEU A 131 -23.18 -16.46 31.01
CA LEU A 131 -22.72 -16.56 32.39
C LEU A 131 -21.25 -16.18 32.65
N ARG A 132 -21.04 -14.88 32.77
CA ARG A 132 -20.25 -14.34 33.89
C ARG A 132 -21.06 -13.24 34.58
N ASN A 133 -22.14 -13.65 35.25
CA ASN A 133 -22.77 -12.82 36.25
C ASN A 133 -22.16 -13.23 37.61
N GLY A 134 -21.40 -12.32 38.22
CA GLY A 134 -20.96 -12.37 39.62
C GLY A 134 -19.77 -13.28 39.94
N GLN A 135 -18.58 -12.69 40.08
CA GLN A 135 -17.90 -12.52 41.38
C GLN A 135 -16.53 -11.88 41.14
N ASP A 136 -16.28 -10.80 41.89
CA ASP A 136 -15.00 -10.10 42.02
C ASP A 136 -13.88 -11.09 42.35
N ASP A 137 -12.73 -10.93 41.70
CA ASP A 137 -11.46 -11.23 42.36
C ASP A 137 -10.35 -10.35 41.78
N ALA A 138 -9.84 -9.47 42.66
CA ALA A 138 -8.65 -8.69 42.44
C ALA A 138 -7.45 -9.64 42.39
N SER A 139 -6.82 -9.77 41.22
CA SER A 139 -5.41 -10.17 41.09
C SER A 139 -4.89 -9.76 39.73
N SER A 140 -3.99 -8.78 39.74
CA SER A 140 -3.27 -8.29 38.57
C SER A 140 -2.14 -9.26 38.19
N PRO A 141 -2.03 -9.76 36.94
CA PRO A 141 -0.82 -10.40 36.50
C PRO A 141 0.14 -9.37 35.91
N ALA A 142 1.38 -9.44 36.40
CA ALA A 142 2.50 -8.59 36.04
C ALA A 142 2.81 -8.62 34.54
N SER A 143 3.34 -7.48 34.08
CA SER A 143 3.87 -7.21 32.74
C SER A 143 4.76 -8.35 32.21
N ALA A 144 4.24 -9.13 31.27
CA ALA A 144 5.04 -10.01 30.44
C ALA A 144 5.52 -9.24 29.21
N ALA A 145 6.84 -9.14 29.05
CA ALA A 145 7.47 -8.50 27.90
C ALA A 145 6.96 -9.14 26.59
N PHE A 146 6.26 -8.35 25.79
CA PHE A 146 5.82 -8.75 24.46
C PHE A 146 7.05 -9.00 23.58
N THR A 147 7.36 -10.28 23.33
CA THR A 147 8.31 -10.65 22.29
C THR A 147 7.52 -10.69 20.98
N GLU A 148 7.89 -9.84 20.02
CA GLU A 148 7.17 -9.74 18.74
C GLU A 148 7.38 -11.01 17.91
N LEU A 149 6.32 -11.80 17.78
CA LEU A 149 6.29 -13.03 17.01
C LEU A 149 5.82 -12.75 15.57
N ASP A 150 6.25 -13.57 14.61
CA ASP A 150 5.73 -13.56 13.25
C ASP A 150 4.31 -14.20 13.16
N ILE A 151 3.76 -14.24 11.95
CA ILE A 151 2.42 -14.83 11.70
C ILE A 151 2.34 -16.34 11.97
N HIS A 152 3.47 -16.99 12.25
CA HIS A 152 3.61 -18.40 12.59
C HIS A 152 4.04 -18.61 14.06
N GLY A 153 4.06 -17.55 14.87
CA GLY A 153 4.41 -17.63 16.30
C GLY A 153 5.91 -17.77 16.57
N ARG A 154 6.78 -17.43 15.61
CA ARG A 154 8.25 -17.50 15.79
C ARG A 154 8.83 -16.13 16.16
N PRO A 155 9.87 -16.06 17.00
CA PRO A 155 10.53 -14.79 17.33
C PRO A 155 11.09 -14.13 16.07
N ARG A 156 10.78 -12.85 15.84
CA ARG A 156 11.39 -12.11 14.73
C ARG A 156 12.83 -11.70 15.10
N PRO A 157 13.86 -12.11 14.34
CA PRO A 157 15.17 -11.48 14.48
C PRO A 157 15.07 -10.05 13.95
N PHE A 158 15.37 -9.07 14.81
CA PHE A 158 15.55 -7.69 14.38
C PHE A 158 16.85 -7.58 13.58
N GLY A 159 16.73 -7.30 12.28
CA GLY A 159 17.86 -6.93 11.42
C GLY A 159 17.91 -7.72 10.11
N CYS A 160 17.96 -7.01 8.99
CA CYS A 160 18.46 -7.59 7.75
C CYS A 160 19.97 -7.84 7.90
N PRO A 161 20.52 -8.95 7.39
CA PRO A 161 21.96 -9.11 7.25
C PRO A 161 22.46 -8.08 6.23
N HIS A 162 23.37 -7.20 6.66
CA HIS A 162 24.26 -6.48 5.74
C HIS A 162 25.35 -7.45 5.24
N PRO A 163 25.90 -7.21 4.03
CA PRO A 163 26.79 -8.15 3.33
C PRO A 163 28.06 -8.48 4.11
#